data_AF-A0A960K0K4-F1
#
_entry.id   AF-A0A960K0K4-F1
#
_cell.length_a   1.000
_cell.length_b   1.000
_cell.length_c   1.000
_cell.angle_alpha   90.00
_cell.angle_beta   90.00
_cell.angle_gamma   90.00
#
_symmetry.space_group_name_H-M   'P 1'
#
loop_
_entity.id
_entity.type
_entity.pdbx_description
1 polymer ?
#
loop_
_entity_poly.entity_id
_entity_poly.type
_entity_poly.pdbx_seq_one_letter_code
_entity_poly.pdbx_strand_id
1 'polypeptide(L)'
;PNVRFQEDPVRMLRACEFAARLGFGIEDRTQEAILANREELTKASPARMTEEVIQLLRCKHAGPAIQWMLDLRLVEVLLPEVQEILESPRSGFGDFRGILPAIDRLMTRDEPASDSALLAAILLPRVWIQRCRREAEEGHPLSRATIEEIIRQGVEPFLSRFALSNAKSAAVVDALIGFHRMCEPQWTPAAQARFARRRLFADALFLFLVMVEATREGQEVLEIWQRAGEKPWPGPEEPTATPRPRRRRRRRGRSRHSQTPGEGI
;
A
#
# COMPACT_ATOMS: atom_id res chain seq x y z
N PRO A 1 19.74 -32.64 -5.05
CA PRO A 1 19.27 -31.23 -4.98
C PRO A 1 19.40 -30.46 -6.31
N ASN A 2 20.61 -30.35 -6.88
CA ASN A 2 20.90 -29.56 -8.10
C ASN A 2 19.91 -29.78 -9.26
N VAL A 3 19.75 -31.02 -9.74
CA VAL A 3 18.84 -31.36 -10.86
C VAL A 3 17.41 -30.89 -10.59
N ARG A 4 16.93 -31.03 -9.34
CA ARG A 4 15.57 -30.61 -8.97
C ARG A 4 15.37 -29.10 -8.96
N PHE A 5 16.40 -28.33 -8.64
CA PHE A 5 16.34 -26.87 -8.68
C PHE A 5 16.42 -26.34 -10.11
N GLN A 6 17.17 -27.00 -10.99
CA GLN A 6 17.18 -26.68 -12.42
C GLN A 6 15.84 -27.01 -13.10
N GLU A 7 15.21 -28.14 -12.73
CA GLU A 7 13.88 -28.51 -13.22
C GLU A 7 12.78 -27.55 -12.72
N ASP A 8 12.88 -27.08 -11.48
CA ASP A 8 11.88 -26.22 -10.84
C ASP A 8 12.52 -25.29 -9.80
N PRO A 9 12.94 -24.08 -10.21
CA PRO A 9 13.70 -23.18 -9.35
C PRO A 9 12.94 -22.70 -8.11
N VAL A 10 11.60 -22.60 -8.17
CA VAL A 10 10.80 -22.15 -7.01
C VAL A 10 10.87 -23.11 -5.82
N ARG A 11 11.35 -24.36 -6.02
CA ARG A 11 11.63 -25.28 -4.91
C ARG A 11 12.63 -24.72 -3.90
N MET A 12 13.51 -23.82 -4.32
CA MET A 12 14.42 -23.12 -3.42
C MET A 12 13.66 -22.20 -2.45
N LEU A 13 12.64 -21.48 -2.94
CA LEU A 13 11.77 -20.64 -2.10
C LEU A 13 10.94 -21.50 -1.14
N ARG A 14 10.38 -22.60 -1.63
CA ARG A 14 9.61 -23.56 -0.81
C ARG A 14 10.46 -24.19 0.29
N ALA A 15 11.74 -24.46 0.02
CA ALA A 15 12.67 -24.94 1.05
C ALA A 15 12.83 -23.91 2.18
N CYS A 16 12.98 -22.62 1.83
CA CYS A 16 13.06 -21.52 2.81
C CYS A 16 11.75 -21.39 3.60
N GLU A 17 10.60 -21.43 2.92
CA GLU A 17 9.27 -21.37 3.56
C GLU A 17 9.05 -22.54 4.52
N PHE A 18 9.36 -23.77 4.12
CA PHE A 18 9.20 -24.95 4.99
C PHE A 18 10.14 -24.96 6.17
N ALA A 19 11.41 -24.57 5.99
CA ALA A 19 12.36 -24.45 7.07
C ALA A 19 11.87 -23.42 8.11
N ALA A 20 11.38 -22.27 7.65
CA ALA A 20 10.80 -21.23 8.49
C ALA A 20 9.53 -21.68 9.22
N ARG A 21 8.57 -22.25 8.47
CA ARG A 21 7.25 -22.64 9.01
C ARG A 21 7.33 -23.78 10.01
N LEU A 22 8.27 -24.69 9.84
CA LEU A 22 8.38 -25.87 10.69
C LEU A 22 9.50 -25.76 11.74
N GLY A 23 10.33 -24.72 11.65
CA GLY A 23 11.40 -24.45 12.61
C GLY A 23 12.61 -25.39 12.48
N PHE A 24 12.88 -25.90 11.26
CA PHE A 24 14.01 -26.79 11.00
C PHE A 24 15.14 -26.07 10.26
N GLY A 25 16.36 -26.61 10.35
CA GLY A 25 17.46 -26.23 9.47
C GLY A 25 17.36 -26.88 8.09
N ILE A 26 17.86 -26.20 7.06
CA ILE A 26 18.11 -26.80 5.74
C ILE A 26 19.45 -27.54 5.79
N GLU A 27 19.51 -28.79 5.31
CA GLU A 27 20.76 -29.57 5.25
C GLU A 27 21.85 -28.83 4.45
N ASP A 28 23.10 -28.84 4.91
CA ASP A 28 24.24 -28.14 4.29
C ASP A 28 24.37 -28.39 2.78
N ARG A 29 24.30 -29.66 2.34
CA ARG A 29 24.35 -30.02 0.91
C ARG A 29 23.20 -29.42 0.10
N THR A 30 22.05 -29.22 0.73
CA THR A 30 20.89 -28.58 0.11
C THR A 30 21.10 -27.07 0.05
N GLN A 31 21.67 -26.45 1.10
CA GLN A 31 22.04 -25.04 1.09
C GLN A 31 23.07 -24.72 -0.01
N GLU A 32 24.13 -25.52 -0.13
CA GLU A 32 25.15 -25.40 -1.18
C GLU A 32 24.51 -25.47 -2.58
N ALA A 33 23.59 -26.41 -2.78
CA ALA A 33 22.87 -26.55 -4.03
C ALA A 33 21.94 -25.37 -4.32
N ILE A 34 21.29 -24.79 -3.30
CA ILE A 34 20.49 -23.56 -3.48
C ILE A 34 21.41 -22.42 -3.92
N LEU A 35 22.52 -22.19 -3.21
CA LEU A 35 23.50 -21.16 -3.56
C LEU A 35 24.02 -21.32 -4.99
N ALA A 36 24.36 -22.54 -5.41
CA ALA A 36 24.88 -22.82 -6.74
C ALA A 36 23.85 -22.61 -7.87
N ASN A 37 22.55 -22.76 -7.59
CA ASN A 37 21.49 -22.68 -8.60
C ASN A 37 20.58 -21.43 -8.44
N ARG A 38 20.89 -20.49 -7.55
CA ARG A 38 20.03 -19.31 -7.29
C ARG A 38 19.66 -18.52 -8.55
N GLU A 39 20.57 -18.43 -9.52
CA GLU A 39 20.33 -17.74 -10.80
C GLU A 39 19.24 -18.42 -11.65
N GLU A 40 18.97 -19.71 -11.44
CA GLU A 40 17.89 -20.43 -12.11
C GLU A 40 16.51 -19.83 -11.77
N LEU A 41 16.37 -19.09 -10.65
CA LEU A 41 15.14 -18.36 -10.33
C LEU A 41 14.72 -17.39 -11.44
N THR A 42 15.67 -16.83 -12.19
CA THR A 42 15.38 -15.92 -13.31
C THR A 42 14.68 -16.62 -14.49
N LYS A 43 14.78 -17.95 -14.57
CA LYS A 43 14.13 -18.77 -15.60
C LYS A 43 12.76 -19.27 -15.17
N ALA A 44 12.38 -19.11 -13.90
CA ALA A 44 11.08 -19.52 -13.41
C ALA A 44 9.96 -18.65 -14.00
N SER A 45 8.78 -19.23 -14.20
CA SER A 45 7.61 -18.48 -14.64
C SER A 45 7.29 -17.34 -13.66
N PRO A 46 7.17 -16.07 -14.12
CA PRO A 46 6.80 -14.93 -13.27
C PRO A 46 5.53 -15.14 -12.45
N ALA A 47 4.54 -15.84 -13.02
CA ALA A 47 3.28 -16.16 -12.33
C ALA A 47 3.52 -17.10 -11.14
N ARG A 48 4.33 -18.15 -11.33
CA ARG A 48 4.69 -19.07 -10.24
C ARG A 48 5.54 -18.39 -9.17
N MET A 49 6.50 -17.56 -9.59
CA MET A 49 7.31 -16.77 -8.67
C MET A 49 6.44 -15.85 -7.80
N THR A 50 5.45 -15.20 -8.40
CA THR A 50 4.47 -14.37 -7.68
C THR A 50 3.70 -15.18 -6.64
N GLU A 51 3.16 -16.33 -7.02
CA GLU A 51 2.40 -17.19 -6.12
C GLU A 51 3.25 -17.60 -4.91
N GLU A 52 4.49 -18.00 -5.14
CA GLU A 52 5.43 -18.43 -4.09
C GLU A 52 5.80 -17.28 -3.15
N VAL A 53 6.02 -16.06 -3.67
CA VAL A 53 6.26 -14.88 -2.83
C VAL A 53 5.03 -14.53 -1.99
N ILE A 54 3.83 -14.58 -2.57
CA ILE A 54 2.59 -14.32 -1.82
C ILE A 54 2.38 -15.38 -0.73
N GLN A 55 2.59 -16.66 -1.04
CA GLN A 55 2.46 -17.74 -0.06
C GLN A 55 3.48 -17.60 1.08
N LEU A 56 4.72 -17.23 0.76
CA LEU A 56 5.75 -16.92 1.75
C LEU A 56 5.31 -15.79 2.68
N LEU A 57 4.71 -14.71 2.15
CA LEU A 57 4.21 -13.61 2.98
C LEU A 57 2.97 -14.00 3.82
N ARG A 58 2.19 -14.97 3.36
CA ARG A 58 1.00 -15.49 4.08
C ARG A 58 1.33 -16.56 5.12
N CYS A 59 2.53 -17.13 5.12
CA CYS A 59 2.83 -18.33 5.90
C CYS A 59 2.95 -18.09 7.42
N LYS A 60 2.70 -16.87 7.91
CA LYS A 60 2.86 -16.43 9.31
C LYS A 60 4.31 -16.50 9.84
N HIS A 61 5.26 -16.84 8.97
CA HIS A 61 6.69 -17.00 9.22
C HIS A 61 7.53 -16.37 8.10
N ALA A 62 7.06 -15.27 7.51
CA ALA A 62 7.74 -14.53 6.46
C ALA A 62 9.10 -14.00 6.93
N GLY A 63 9.23 -13.57 8.19
CA GLY A 63 10.50 -13.12 8.76
C GLY A 63 11.60 -14.16 8.66
N PRO A 64 11.45 -15.34 9.29
CA PRO A 64 12.41 -16.43 9.18
C PRO A 64 12.60 -16.94 7.74
N ALA A 65 11.55 -16.94 6.91
CA ALA A 65 11.66 -17.39 5.51
C ALA A 65 12.53 -16.44 4.67
N ILE A 66 12.33 -15.13 4.80
CA ILE A 66 13.20 -14.15 4.14
C ILE A 66 14.61 -14.19 4.72
N GLN A 67 14.79 -14.46 6.01
CA GLN A 67 16.12 -14.65 6.59
C GLN A 67 16.87 -15.81 5.91
N TRP A 68 16.22 -16.96 5.70
CA TRP A 68 16.78 -18.05 4.90
C TRP A 68 17.13 -17.60 3.47
N MET A 69 16.24 -16.84 2.83
CA MET A 69 16.51 -16.31 1.49
C MET A 69 17.69 -15.34 1.46
N LEU A 70 17.93 -14.57 2.53
CA LEU A 70 19.10 -13.69 2.65
C LEU A 70 20.38 -14.51 2.78
N ASP A 71 20.39 -15.47 3.70
CA ASP A 71 21.54 -16.34 3.97
C ASP A 71 21.93 -17.16 2.72
N LEU A 72 20.93 -17.56 1.93
CA LEU A 72 21.10 -18.30 0.68
C LEU A 72 21.17 -17.40 -0.57
N ARG A 73 21.27 -16.08 -0.40
CA ARG A 73 21.40 -15.09 -1.48
C ARG A 73 20.31 -15.20 -2.56
N LEU A 74 19.09 -15.56 -2.18
CA LEU A 74 17.93 -15.57 -3.08
C LEU A 74 17.28 -14.19 -3.20
N VAL A 75 17.39 -13.36 -2.15
CA VAL A 75 16.84 -11.99 -2.15
C VAL A 75 17.49 -11.11 -3.21
N GLU A 76 18.81 -11.17 -3.40
CA GLU A 76 19.52 -10.36 -4.41
C GLU A 76 19.00 -10.63 -5.83
N VAL A 77 18.61 -11.88 -6.12
CA VAL A 77 18.11 -12.31 -7.43
C VAL A 77 16.64 -11.95 -7.59
N LEU A 78 15.82 -12.21 -6.55
CA LEU A 78 14.38 -12.13 -6.65
C LEU A 78 13.80 -10.77 -6.25
N LEU A 79 14.36 -10.15 -5.21
CA LEU A 79 13.84 -8.94 -4.56
C LEU A 79 14.97 -7.91 -4.40
N PRO A 80 15.57 -7.41 -5.50
CA PRO A 80 16.61 -6.40 -5.44
C PRO A 80 16.15 -5.13 -4.69
N GLU A 81 14.85 -4.84 -4.70
CA GLU A 81 14.26 -3.78 -3.89
C GLU A 81 14.47 -3.96 -2.39
N VAL A 82 14.33 -5.20 -1.91
CA VAL A 82 14.55 -5.55 -0.51
C VAL A 82 16.03 -5.48 -0.18
N GLN A 83 16.89 -5.91 -1.09
CA GLN A 83 18.35 -5.78 -0.94
C GLN A 83 18.76 -4.30 -0.78
N GLU A 84 18.24 -3.41 -1.63
CA GLU A 84 18.50 -1.95 -1.56
C GLU A 84 18.07 -1.36 -0.20
N ILE A 85 16.92 -1.78 0.32
CA ILE A 85 16.44 -1.35 1.64
C ILE A 85 17.42 -1.82 2.74
N LEU A 86 17.86 -3.07 2.70
CA LEU A 86 18.74 -3.66 3.72
C LEU A 86 20.14 -3.02 3.75
N GLU A 87 20.59 -2.47 2.63
CA GLU A 87 21.85 -1.75 2.49
C GLU A 87 21.75 -0.27 2.93
N SER A 88 20.54 0.28 3.04
CA SER A 88 20.31 1.68 3.41
C SER A 88 20.52 1.95 4.91
N PRO A 89 20.94 3.16 5.32
CA PRO A 89 21.09 3.54 6.72
C PRO A 89 19.80 3.33 7.52
N ARG A 90 19.90 2.62 8.64
CA ARG A 90 18.75 2.13 9.43
C ARG A 90 18.19 3.21 10.34
N SER A 91 16.91 3.54 10.20
CA SER A 91 16.13 4.19 11.26
C SER A 91 14.62 4.14 11.00
N GLY A 92 13.83 3.96 12.08
CA GLY A 92 12.38 4.09 12.08
C GLY A 92 11.67 3.12 11.11
N PHE A 93 10.64 3.61 10.44
CA PHE A 93 9.81 2.83 9.51
C PHE A 93 10.55 2.34 8.25
N GLY A 94 11.76 2.85 7.98
CA GLY A 94 12.62 2.35 6.91
C GLY A 94 13.32 1.02 7.24
N ASP A 95 13.25 0.53 8.49
CA ASP A 95 13.88 -0.73 8.88
C ASP A 95 13.04 -1.94 8.45
N PHE A 96 13.42 -2.55 7.33
CA PHE A 96 12.79 -3.77 6.81
C PHE A 96 12.77 -4.92 7.82
N ARG A 97 13.74 -4.97 8.76
CA ARG A 97 13.79 -6.02 9.79
C ARG A 97 12.65 -5.90 10.80
N GLY A 98 12.07 -4.71 10.97
CA GLY A 98 10.87 -4.49 11.79
C GLY A 98 9.57 -4.87 11.07
N ILE A 99 9.57 -4.80 9.74
CA ILE A 99 8.38 -5.00 8.90
C ILE A 99 7.96 -6.47 8.82
N LEU A 100 8.88 -7.39 8.55
CA LEU A 100 8.51 -8.80 8.42
C LEU A 100 7.93 -9.40 9.71
N PRO A 101 8.50 -9.17 10.90
CA PRO A 101 7.87 -9.60 12.15
C PRO A 101 6.52 -8.93 12.40
N ALA A 102 6.31 -7.71 11.91
CA ALA A 102 5.01 -7.04 12.00
C ALA A 102 3.96 -7.74 11.13
N ILE A 103 4.32 -8.09 9.88
CA ILE A 103 3.48 -8.90 8.99
C ILE A 103 3.15 -10.25 9.66
N ASP A 104 4.14 -10.95 10.19
CA ASP A 104 3.94 -12.25 10.86
C ASP A 104 2.96 -12.16 12.03
N ARG A 105 3.09 -11.12 12.88
CA ARG A 105 2.14 -10.87 13.98
C ARG A 105 0.72 -10.62 13.47
N LEU A 106 0.56 -9.81 12.42
CA LEU A 106 -0.75 -9.50 11.84
C LEU A 106 -1.39 -10.74 11.21
N MET A 107 -0.62 -11.53 10.44
CA MET A 107 -1.10 -12.77 9.85
C MET A 107 -1.40 -13.83 10.92
N THR A 108 -0.68 -13.83 12.03
CA THR A 108 -0.99 -14.69 13.19
C THR A 108 -2.32 -14.32 13.84
N ARG A 109 -2.67 -13.02 13.89
CA ARG A 109 -3.96 -12.53 14.38
C ARG A 109 -5.10 -12.64 13.37
N ASP A 110 -4.85 -13.26 12.21
CA ASP A 110 -5.80 -13.40 11.10
C ASP A 110 -6.34 -12.04 10.60
N GLU A 111 -5.50 -11.00 10.65
CA GLU A 111 -5.84 -9.68 10.11
C GLU A 111 -6.10 -9.79 8.59
N PRO A 112 -7.19 -9.22 8.07
CA PRO A 112 -7.52 -9.34 6.65
C PRO A 112 -6.48 -8.62 5.79
N ALA A 113 -5.81 -9.37 4.91
CA ALA A 113 -4.86 -8.83 3.94
C ALA A 113 -5.08 -9.43 2.54
N SER A 114 -5.25 -8.55 1.55
CA SER A 114 -5.21 -8.94 0.15
C SER A 114 -3.78 -9.26 -0.29
N ASP A 115 -3.62 -9.99 -1.40
CA ASP A 115 -2.31 -10.23 -1.99
C ASP A 115 -1.60 -8.92 -2.32
N SER A 116 -2.34 -7.95 -2.86
CA SER A 116 -1.82 -6.65 -3.23
C SER A 116 -1.31 -5.87 -2.02
N ALA A 117 -1.99 -5.98 -0.87
CA ALA A 117 -1.56 -5.36 0.38
C ALA A 117 -0.25 -5.98 0.90
N LEU A 118 -0.10 -7.31 0.84
CA LEU A 118 1.13 -7.99 1.24
C LEU A 118 2.31 -7.63 0.33
N LEU A 119 2.08 -7.60 -0.98
CA LEU A 119 3.09 -7.16 -1.96
C LEU A 119 3.44 -5.68 -1.77
N ALA A 120 2.48 -4.82 -1.46
CA ALA A 120 2.74 -3.43 -1.12
C ALA A 120 3.54 -3.30 0.18
N ALA A 121 3.28 -4.14 1.19
CA ALA A 121 3.96 -4.08 2.49
C ALA A 121 5.47 -4.33 2.38
N ILE A 122 5.92 -5.24 1.50
CA ILE A 122 7.35 -5.46 1.28
C ILE A 122 8.03 -4.32 0.52
N LEU A 123 7.28 -3.56 -0.30
CA LEU A 123 7.80 -2.42 -1.07
C LEU A 123 7.73 -1.10 -0.31
N LEU A 124 6.91 -1.04 0.73
CA LEU A 124 6.61 0.17 1.47
C LEU A 124 7.85 0.86 2.06
N PRO A 125 8.82 0.15 2.67
CA PRO A 125 10.04 0.80 3.16
C PRO A 125 10.86 1.48 2.07
N ARG A 126 10.91 0.90 0.85
CA ARG A 126 11.64 1.50 -0.28
C ARG A 126 11.04 2.85 -0.64
N VAL A 127 9.73 2.89 -0.85
CA VAL A 127 9.00 4.11 -1.19
C VAL A 127 9.14 5.15 -0.09
N TRP A 128 9.06 4.72 1.18
CA TRP A 128 9.23 5.60 2.32
C TRP A 128 10.62 6.24 2.37
N ILE A 129 11.68 5.44 2.22
CA ILE A 129 13.07 5.93 2.18
C ILE A 129 13.28 6.90 1.03
N GLN A 130 12.77 6.59 -0.17
CA GLN A 130 12.88 7.46 -1.35
C GLN A 130 12.17 8.80 -1.13
N ARG A 131 10.96 8.76 -0.54
CA ARG A 131 10.23 9.97 -0.15
C ARG A 131 11.02 10.81 0.85
N CYS A 132 11.48 10.22 1.95
CA CYS A 132 12.21 10.93 2.99
C CYS A 132 13.51 11.55 2.46
N ARG A 133 14.25 10.82 1.61
CA ARG A 133 15.47 11.33 0.97
C ARG A 133 15.15 12.57 0.13
N ARG A 134 14.10 12.51 -0.69
CA ARG A 134 13.74 13.62 -1.56
C ARG A 134 13.15 14.82 -0.80
N GLU A 135 12.39 14.60 0.27
CA GLU A 135 11.96 15.68 1.19
C GLU A 135 13.16 16.36 1.86
N ALA A 136 14.20 15.60 2.23
CA ALA A 136 15.43 16.14 2.79
C ALA A 136 16.25 16.96 1.77
N GLU A 137 16.28 16.52 0.51
CA GLU A 137 16.94 17.24 -0.60
C GLU A 137 16.21 18.54 -0.97
N GLU A 138 14.87 18.52 -1.04
CA GLU A 138 14.06 19.69 -1.39
C GLU A 138 13.84 20.65 -0.19
N GLY A 139 14.00 20.17 1.04
CA GLY A 139 13.86 20.96 2.27
C GLY A 139 12.41 21.30 2.64
N HIS A 140 11.43 20.68 1.98
CA HIS A 140 10.00 20.85 2.26
C HIS A 140 9.21 19.56 1.99
N PRO A 141 7.99 19.40 2.56
CA PRO A 141 7.12 18.28 2.23
C PRO A 141 6.80 18.22 0.74
N LEU A 142 6.76 17.01 0.17
CA LEU A 142 6.47 16.81 -1.25
C LEU A 142 4.98 17.00 -1.57
N SER A 143 4.72 17.39 -2.82
CA SER A 143 3.36 17.41 -3.35
C SER A 143 2.81 15.99 -3.51
N ARG A 144 1.48 15.84 -3.48
CA ARG A 144 0.81 14.55 -3.73
C ARG A 144 1.21 13.92 -5.06
N ALA A 145 1.26 14.72 -6.12
CA ALA A 145 1.66 14.24 -7.44
C ALA A 145 3.10 13.70 -7.43
N THR A 146 4.00 14.37 -6.71
CA THR A 146 5.39 13.92 -6.56
C THR A 146 5.49 12.61 -5.79
N ILE A 147 4.70 12.43 -4.72
CA ILE A 147 4.67 11.17 -3.95
C ILE A 147 4.11 10.04 -4.81
N GLU A 148 3.03 10.28 -5.56
CA GLU A 148 2.48 9.28 -6.48
C GLU A 148 3.49 8.86 -7.55
N GLU A 149 4.31 9.80 -8.05
CA GLU A 149 5.38 9.49 -9.00
C GLU A 149 6.47 8.62 -8.37
N ILE A 150 6.92 8.94 -7.15
CA ILE A 150 7.88 8.11 -6.40
C ILE A 150 7.34 6.70 -6.21
N ILE A 151 6.06 6.56 -5.84
CA ILE A 151 5.42 5.25 -5.68
C ILE A 151 5.50 4.47 -6.99
N ARG A 152 5.04 5.06 -8.10
CA ARG A 152 5.01 4.38 -9.40
C ARG A 152 6.40 3.95 -9.86
N GLN A 153 7.38 4.85 -9.81
CA GLN A 153 8.76 4.55 -10.17
C GLN A 153 9.40 3.51 -9.24
N GLY A 154 9.11 3.58 -7.95
CA GLY A 154 9.66 2.69 -6.92
C GLY A 154 9.14 1.26 -7.00
N VAL A 155 7.94 1.03 -7.55
CA VAL A 155 7.35 -0.32 -7.68
C VAL A 155 7.43 -0.91 -9.08
N GLU A 156 7.61 -0.10 -10.12
CA GLU A 156 7.59 -0.58 -11.52
C GLU A 156 8.60 -1.73 -11.80
N PRO A 157 9.87 -1.68 -11.33
CA PRO A 157 10.82 -2.78 -11.54
C PRO A 157 10.39 -4.10 -10.89
N PHE A 158 9.64 -4.03 -9.78
CA PHE A 158 9.07 -5.19 -9.12
C PHE A 158 7.87 -5.72 -9.91
N LEU A 159 6.91 -4.85 -10.24
CA LEU A 159 5.67 -5.25 -10.92
C LEU A 159 5.94 -5.87 -12.29
N SER A 160 6.90 -5.32 -13.04
CA SER A 160 7.31 -5.83 -14.35
C SER A 160 7.94 -7.24 -14.27
N ARG A 161 8.73 -7.52 -13.22
CA ARG A 161 9.36 -8.84 -13.01
C ARG A 161 8.36 -9.94 -12.65
N PHE A 162 7.36 -9.60 -11.86
CA PHE A 162 6.37 -10.57 -11.34
C PHE A 162 5.17 -10.78 -12.26
N ALA A 163 5.04 -10.01 -13.35
CA ALA A 163 3.99 -10.14 -14.37
C ALA A 163 2.56 -10.22 -13.77
N LEU A 164 2.28 -9.37 -12.79
CA LEU A 164 0.95 -9.28 -12.18
C LEU A 164 -0.08 -8.78 -13.18
N SER A 165 -1.36 -9.12 -12.97
CA SER A 165 -2.44 -8.52 -13.75
C SER A 165 -2.51 -7.02 -13.52
N ASN A 166 -2.94 -6.26 -14.53
CA ASN A 166 -3.10 -4.79 -14.44
C ASN A 166 -3.90 -4.36 -13.21
N ALA A 167 -4.95 -5.12 -12.86
CA ALA A 167 -5.79 -4.85 -11.69
C ALA A 167 -5.03 -5.04 -10.36
N LYS A 168 -4.15 -6.07 -10.27
CA LYS A 168 -3.34 -6.34 -9.09
C LYS A 168 -2.20 -5.31 -8.97
N SER A 169 -1.51 -5.00 -10.08
CA SER A 169 -0.52 -3.91 -10.13
C SER A 169 -1.10 -2.57 -9.69
N ALA A 170 -2.28 -2.21 -10.20
CA ALA A 170 -2.98 -1.00 -9.79
C ALA A 170 -3.35 -1.03 -8.30
N ALA A 171 -3.77 -2.17 -7.76
CA ALA A 171 -4.10 -2.31 -6.34
C ALA A 171 -2.87 -2.15 -5.43
N VAL A 172 -1.68 -2.65 -5.82
CA VAL A 172 -0.42 -2.43 -5.08
C VAL A 172 -0.10 -0.94 -5.01
N VAL A 173 -0.19 -0.24 -6.15
CA VAL A 173 0.03 1.22 -6.21
C VAL A 173 -1.01 1.97 -5.38
N ASP A 174 -2.30 1.63 -5.54
CA ASP A 174 -3.41 2.24 -4.81
C ASP A 174 -3.26 2.09 -3.29
N ALA A 175 -2.78 0.93 -2.81
CA ALA A 175 -2.53 0.68 -1.40
C ALA A 175 -1.45 1.62 -0.84
N LEU A 176 -0.32 1.75 -1.54
CA LEU A 176 0.77 2.65 -1.17
C LEU A 176 0.32 4.12 -1.19
N ILE A 177 -0.40 4.54 -2.23
CA ILE A 177 -0.98 5.90 -2.30
C ILE A 177 -1.91 6.13 -1.12
N GLY A 178 -2.78 5.16 -0.84
CA GLY A 178 -3.72 5.24 0.27
C GLY A 178 -3.03 5.40 1.61
N PHE A 179 -2.00 4.60 1.87
CA PHE A 179 -1.17 4.68 3.07
C PHE A 179 -0.56 6.08 3.24
N HIS A 180 0.08 6.60 2.19
CA HIS A 180 0.69 7.93 2.25
C HIS A 180 -0.33 9.03 2.51
N ARG A 181 -1.53 8.92 1.93
CA ARG A 181 -2.64 9.84 2.18
C ARG A 181 -3.16 9.77 3.61
N MET A 182 -3.19 8.58 4.21
CA MET A 182 -3.58 8.39 5.61
C MET A 182 -2.58 9.01 6.58
N CYS A 183 -1.32 9.15 6.17
CA CYS A 183 -0.26 9.83 6.93
C CYS A 183 -0.31 11.37 6.80
N GLU A 184 -1.10 11.92 5.87
CA GLU A 184 -1.23 13.38 5.75
C GLU A 184 -2.00 13.96 6.96
N PRO A 185 -1.59 15.12 7.46
CA PRO A 185 -2.30 15.77 8.56
C PRO A 185 -3.65 16.37 8.08
N GLN A 186 -4.48 16.80 9.04
CA GLN A 186 -5.66 17.67 8.79
C GLN A 186 -6.84 17.02 8.05
N TRP A 187 -7.19 15.79 8.41
CA TRP A 187 -8.42 15.18 7.93
C TRP A 187 -9.64 15.63 8.73
N THR A 188 -10.69 16.09 8.04
CA THR A 188 -12.01 16.26 8.68
C THR A 188 -12.70 14.89 8.83
N PRO A 189 -13.55 14.68 9.85
CA PRO A 189 -14.27 13.41 10.02
C PRO A 189 -15.06 12.99 8.77
N ALA A 190 -15.69 13.95 8.07
CA ALA A 190 -16.41 13.70 6.83
C ALA A 190 -15.48 13.27 5.67
N ALA A 191 -14.27 13.83 5.60
CA ALA A 191 -13.27 13.41 4.61
C ALA A 191 -12.75 11.99 4.90
N GLN A 192 -12.50 11.66 6.17
CA GLN A 192 -12.07 10.33 6.60
C GLN A 192 -13.11 9.27 6.22
N ALA A 193 -14.37 9.49 6.59
CA ALA A 193 -15.44 8.55 6.28
C ALA A 193 -15.67 8.40 4.77
N ARG A 194 -15.40 9.44 3.95
CA ARG A 194 -15.45 9.33 2.48
C ARG A 194 -14.27 8.54 1.93
N PHE A 195 -13.08 8.71 2.50
CA PHE A 195 -11.89 7.96 2.10
C PHE A 195 -12.01 6.49 2.48
N ALA A 196 -12.56 6.18 3.65
CA ALA A 196 -12.78 4.82 4.14
C ALA A 196 -13.68 3.95 3.24
N ARG A 197 -14.49 4.57 2.36
CA ARG A 197 -15.33 3.85 1.37
C ARG A 197 -14.65 3.62 0.03
N ARG A 198 -13.44 4.11 -0.16
CA ARG A 198 -12.68 3.84 -1.39
C ARG A 198 -12.19 2.39 -1.36
N ARG A 199 -12.14 1.76 -2.54
CA ARG A 199 -11.63 0.38 -2.72
C ARG A 199 -10.24 0.16 -2.12
N LEU A 200 -9.39 1.18 -2.21
CA LEU A 200 -8.01 1.15 -1.72
C LEU A 200 -7.86 1.20 -0.20
N PHE A 201 -8.94 1.50 0.54
CA PHE A 201 -8.85 1.78 1.97
C PHE A 201 -8.40 0.57 2.79
N ALA A 202 -8.94 -0.62 2.53
CA ALA A 202 -8.61 -1.82 3.30
C ALA A 202 -7.12 -2.16 3.18
N ASP A 203 -6.58 -2.14 1.95
CA ASP A 203 -5.17 -2.41 1.71
C ASP A 203 -4.27 -1.32 2.33
N ALA A 204 -4.66 -0.05 2.22
CA ALA A 204 -3.95 1.07 2.84
C ALA A 204 -3.95 0.99 4.38
N LEU A 205 -5.06 0.57 4.98
CA LEU A 205 -5.20 0.37 6.42
C LEU A 205 -4.30 -0.79 6.89
N PHE A 206 -4.22 -1.88 6.13
CA PHE A 206 -3.29 -2.96 6.40
C PHE A 206 -1.82 -2.48 6.42
N LEU A 207 -1.42 -1.66 5.45
CA LEU A 207 -0.08 -1.05 5.45
C LEU A 207 0.16 -0.16 6.67
N PHE A 208 -0.87 0.58 7.11
CA PHE A 208 -0.79 1.41 8.31
C PHE A 208 -0.65 0.54 9.57
N LEU A 209 -1.36 -0.57 9.66
CA LEU A 209 -1.21 -1.57 10.72
C LEU A 209 0.21 -2.13 10.78
N VAL A 210 0.79 -2.48 9.63
CA VAL A 210 2.20 -2.94 9.54
C VAL A 210 3.14 -1.88 10.09
N MET A 211 2.93 -0.60 9.75
CA MET A 211 3.72 0.52 10.28
C MET A 211 3.66 0.60 11.80
N VAL A 212 2.45 0.64 12.36
CA VAL A 212 2.25 0.74 13.82
C VAL A 212 2.81 -0.49 14.54
N GLU A 213 2.65 -1.69 13.98
CA GLU A 213 3.22 -2.91 14.57
C GLU A 213 4.75 -2.94 14.52
N ALA A 214 5.36 -2.33 13.50
CA ALA A 214 6.81 -2.28 13.32
C ALA A 214 7.45 -1.19 14.19
N THR A 215 6.86 0.00 14.27
CA THR A 215 7.46 1.18 14.92
C THR A 215 6.91 1.47 16.31
N ARG A 216 5.71 0.97 16.64
CA ARG A 216 4.91 1.36 17.82
C ARG A 216 4.47 2.83 17.81
N GLU A 217 4.58 3.50 16.68
CA GLU A 217 4.16 4.89 16.49
C GLU A 217 2.85 4.96 15.70
N GLY A 218 2.05 6.02 15.89
CA GLY A 218 0.85 6.28 15.10
C GLY A 218 -0.42 5.54 15.55
N GLN A 219 -0.42 4.94 16.74
CA GLN A 219 -1.57 4.20 17.31
C GLN A 219 -2.86 5.03 17.33
N GLU A 220 -2.79 6.30 17.75
CA GLU A 220 -3.97 7.19 17.79
C GLU A 220 -4.58 7.43 16.40
N VAL A 221 -3.72 7.58 15.39
CA VAL A 221 -4.14 7.79 14.00
C VAL A 221 -4.75 6.51 13.42
N LEU A 222 -4.18 5.36 13.75
CA LEU A 222 -4.73 4.06 13.38
C LEU A 222 -6.14 3.87 13.93
N GLU A 223 -6.37 4.16 15.20
CA GLU A 223 -7.70 4.04 15.82
C GLU A 223 -8.74 4.97 15.21
N ILE A 224 -8.32 6.16 14.74
CA ILE A 224 -9.20 7.06 13.99
C ILE A 224 -9.61 6.41 12.67
N TRP A 225 -8.67 5.83 11.93
CA TRP A 225 -8.95 5.18 10.66
C TRP A 225 -9.77 3.91 10.80
N GLN A 226 -9.51 3.07 11.79
CA GLN A 226 -10.32 1.89 12.11
C GLN A 226 -11.78 2.30 12.37
N ARG A 227 -12.00 3.30 13.23
CA ARG A 227 -13.35 3.86 13.49
C ARG A 227 -14.00 4.44 12.22
N ALA A 228 -13.23 5.05 11.33
CA ALA A 228 -13.74 5.57 10.06
C ALA A 228 -14.17 4.44 9.10
N GLY A 229 -13.52 3.27 9.19
CA GLY A 229 -13.88 2.06 8.43
C GLY A 229 -15.11 1.33 8.98
N GLU A 230 -15.32 1.36 10.30
CA GLU A 230 -16.45 0.68 10.96
C GLU A 230 -17.80 1.42 10.84
N LYS A 231 -17.78 2.76 10.76
CA LYS A 231 -19.01 3.57 10.82
C LYS A 231 -19.81 3.55 9.50
N PRO A 232 -21.12 3.23 9.54
CA PRO A 232 -22.04 3.56 8.45
C PRO A 232 -22.12 5.08 8.29
N TRP A 233 -22.10 5.58 7.05
CA TRP A 233 -22.15 7.02 6.76
C TRP A 233 -23.47 7.66 7.19
N PRO A 234 -23.45 8.75 7.99
CA PRO A 234 -24.67 9.42 8.44
C PRO A 234 -25.34 10.32 7.38
N GLY A 235 -24.88 10.32 6.12
CA GLY A 235 -25.29 11.33 5.15
C GLY A 235 -24.45 12.61 5.28
N PRO A 236 -24.45 13.52 4.29
CA PRO A 236 -24.00 14.88 4.54
C PRO A 236 -24.92 15.51 5.60
N GLU A 237 -24.35 16.11 6.65
CA GLU A 237 -25.10 17.07 7.47
C GLU A 237 -25.59 18.17 6.52
N GLU A 238 -26.90 18.29 6.36
CA GLU A 238 -27.47 19.46 5.69
C GLU A 238 -26.96 20.69 6.43
N PRO A 239 -26.37 21.68 5.73
CA PRO A 239 -26.08 22.95 6.37
C PRO A 239 -27.40 23.47 6.94
N THR A 240 -27.50 23.58 8.27
CA THR A 240 -28.65 24.16 8.96
C THR A 240 -29.02 25.43 8.22
N ALA A 241 -30.17 25.41 7.54
CA ALA A 241 -30.58 26.46 6.63
C ALA A 241 -30.60 27.78 7.39
N THR A 242 -29.63 28.65 7.13
CA THR A 242 -29.70 30.03 7.59
C THR A 242 -30.96 30.63 6.95
N PRO A 243 -31.89 31.25 7.71
CA PRO A 243 -33.15 31.71 7.14
C PRO A 243 -32.85 32.74 6.05
N ARG A 244 -33.16 32.41 4.80
CA ARG A 244 -33.05 33.35 3.67
C ARG A 244 -33.94 34.57 3.97
N PRO A 245 -33.43 35.81 3.86
CA PRO A 245 -34.26 36.99 4.10
C PRO A 245 -35.41 37.03 3.08
N ARG A 246 -36.65 37.13 3.59
CA ARG A 246 -37.87 37.19 2.79
C ARG A 246 -37.78 38.38 1.82
N ARG A 247 -37.60 38.10 0.52
CA ARG A 247 -37.73 39.09 -0.55
C ARG A 247 -39.11 39.77 -0.46
N ARG A 248 -39.12 41.07 -0.14
CA ARG A 248 -40.32 41.93 -0.21
C ARG A 248 -40.90 41.87 -1.62
N ARG A 249 -42.12 41.34 -1.73
CA ARG A 249 -42.95 41.32 -2.95
C ARG A 249 -43.16 42.78 -3.42
N ARG A 250 -42.57 43.17 -4.55
CA ARG A 250 -42.91 44.45 -5.22
C ARG A 250 -44.37 44.38 -5.65
N ARG A 251 -45.19 45.30 -5.12
CA ARG A 251 -46.60 45.51 -5.54
C ARG A 251 -46.61 45.92 -7.02
N ARG A 252 -47.36 45.17 -7.84
CA ARG A 252 -47.72 45.55 -9.21
C ARG A 252 -48.53 46.85 -9.17
N GLY A 253 -47.95 47.94 -9.64
CA GLY A 253 -48.64 49.20 -9.93
C GLY A 253 -49.44 49.08 -11.23
N ARG A 254 -50.70 49.45 -11.15
CA ARG A 254 -51.75 49.44 -12.18
C ARG A 254 -51.66 50.77 -12.96
N SER A 255 -51.53 50.74 -14.29
CA SER A 255 -51.69 51.93 -15.16
C SER A 255 -52.44 51.47 -16.42
N ARG A 256 -53.77 51.49 -16.41
CA ARG A 256 -54.69 52.52 -16.95
C ARG A 256 -54.49 52.83 -18.44
N HIS A 257 -55.49 52.38 -19.21
CA HIS A 257 -55.87 52.84 -20.54
C HIS A 257 -56.11 54.35 -20.59
N SER A 258 -55.75 54.96 -21.72
CA SER A 258 -56.49 56.06 -22.34
C SER A 258 -56.33 55.96 -23.87
N GLN A 259 -57.46 55.88 -24.56
CA GLN A 259 -57.61 55.91 -26.02
C GLN A 259 -57.77 57.36 -26.51
N THR A 260 -57.28 57.59 -27.75
CA THR A 260 -57.78 58.47 -28.85
C THR A 260 -57.68 60.00 -28.71
N PRO A 261 -57.86 60.77 -29.83
CA PRO A 261 -57.84 60.44 -31.27
C PRO A 261 -56.87 61.36 -32.08
N GLY A 262 -56.80 61.13 -33.40
CA GLY A 262 -55.96 61.90 -34.31
C GLY A 262 -56.60 63.14 -34.95
N GLU A 263 -55.74 63.88 -35.65
CA GLU A 263 -55.96 64.87 -36.73
C GLU A 263 -54.65 64.78 -37.56
N GLY A 264 -54.56 64.84 -38.88
CA GLY A 264 -55.48 65.02 -39.98
C GLY A 264 -54.61 65.25 -41.23
N ILE A 265 -54.86 64.51 -42.30
CA ILE A 265 -55.11 64.99 -43.68
C ILE A 265 -56.21 64.09 -44.22
#